data_AF-Q7UXQ4-F1
#
_entry.id   AF-Q7UXQ4-F1
#
_cell.length_a   1.000
_cell.length_b   1.000
_cell.length_c   1.000
_cell.angle_alpha   90.00
_cell.angle_beta   90.00
_cell.angle_gamma   90.00
#
_symmetry.space_group_name_H-M   'P 1'
#
loop_
_entity.id
_entity.type
_entity.pdbx_description
1 polymer ?
#
loop_
_entity_poly.entity_id
_entity_poly.type
_entity_poly.pdbx_seq_one_letter_code
_entity_poly.pdbx_strand_id
1 'polypeptide(L)'
;MPTVAEALRQFAPAYLQQHADSISVAEDKVLGAITRCRTGALGGVHYQCGGCGSDHWVGRSCGNRHCPNCGHQRTQAWIETQAAKLMPVHHFLVTFTVPREVGLVLRVHQRDGYRCLFDVELPTKS
;
A
#
# COMPACT_ATOMS: atom_id res chain seq x y z
N MET A 1 -11.74 -12.62 5.11
CA MET A 1 -11.73 -11.26 4.52
C MET A 1 -10.78 -11.29 3.33
N PRO A 2 -11.14 -10.74 2.17
CA PRO A 2 -10.24 -10.70 1.02
C PRO A 2 -9.05 -9.78 1.31
N THR A 3 -7.86 -10.18 0.86
CA THR A 3 -6.66 -9.32 0.88
C THR A 3 -6.81 -8.20 -0.15
N VAL A 4 -6.06 -7.10 0.02
CA VAL A 4 -6.00 -6.02 -0.97
C VAL A 4 -5.59 -6.56 -2.36
N ALA A 5 -4.67 -7.52 -2.42
CA ALA A 5 -4.27 -8.14 -3.68
C ALA A 5 -5.41 -8.96 -4.34
N GLU A 6 -6.32 -9.54 -3.56
CA GLU A 6 -7.52 -10.22 -4.08
C GLU A 6 -8.54 -9.22 -4.62
N ALA A 7 -8.83 -8.18 -3.85
CA ALA A 7 -9.71 -7.10 -4.30
C ALA A 7 -9.19 -6.45 -5.59
N LEU A 8 -7.90 -6.13 -5.68
CA LEU A 8 -7.32 -5.56 -6.89
C LEU A 8 -7.37 -6.53 -8.07
N ARG A 9 -7.18 -7.84 -7.86
CA ARG A 9 -7.36 -8.82 -8.95
C ARG A 9 -8.79 -8.83 -9.48
N GLN A 10 -9.77 -8.65 -8.61
CA GLN A 10 -11.18 -8.64 -8.98
C GLN A 10 -11.59 -7.34 -9.70
N PHE A 11 -11.17 -6.18 -9.18
CA PHE A 11 -11.73 -4.88 -9.59
C PHE A 11 -10.79 -4.02 -10.45
N ALA A 12 -9.48 -4.23 -10.43
CA ALA A 12 -8.54 -3.42 -11.21
C ALA A 12 -8.79 -3.48 -12.73
N PRO A 13 -9.17 -4.61 -13.35
CA PRO A 13 -9.45 -4.63 -14.79
C PRO A 13 -10.53 -3.64 -15.23
N ALA A 14 -11.66 -3.61 -14.49
CA ALA A 14 -12.75 -2.66 -14.77
C ALA A 14 -12.32 -1.21 -14.53
N TYR A 15 -11.57 -0.96 -13.45
CA TYR A 15 -11.02 0.36 -13.15
C TYR A 15 -10.08 0.86 -14.26
N LEU A 16 -9.17 0.01 -14.73
CA LEU A 16 -8.22 0.35 -15.81
C LEU A 16 -8.94 0.65 -17.13
N GLN A 17 -10.01 -0.06 -17.44
CA GLN A 17 -10.83 0.23 -18.62
C GLN A 17 -11.55 1.58 -18.49
N GLN A 18 -12.15 1.85 -17.33
CA GLN A 18 -12.89 3.10 -17.10
C GLN A 18 -11.98 4.34 -17.05
N HIS A 19 -10.72 4.18 -16.66
CA HIS A 19 -9.79 5.28 -16.40
C HIS A 19 -8.57 5.29 -17.35
N ALA A 20 -8.64 4.59 -18.49
CA ALA A 20 -7.53 4.42 -19.42
C ALA A 20 -6.83 5.73 -19.83
N ASP A 21 -7.59 6.81 -20.03
CA ASP A 21 -7.06 8.12 -20.46
C ASP A 21 -6.51 8.98 -19.31
N SER A 22 -6.75 8.58 -18.05
CA SER A 22 -6.48 9.40 -16.86
C SER A 22 -5.50 8.77 -15.87
N ILE A 23 -5.23 7.47 -15.98
CA ILE A 23 -4.34 6.77 -15.06
C ILE A 23 -2.88 7.09 -15.35
N SER A 24 -2.10 7.34 -14.32
CA SER A 24 -0.66 7.53 -14.48
C SER A 24 0.06 6.22 -14.75
N VAL A 25 1.17 6.28 -15.49
CA VAL A 25 2.05 5.13 -15.75
C VAL A 25 2.54 4.47 -14.44
N ALA A 26 2.70 5.26 -13.38
CA ALA A 26 3.10 4.75 -12.07
C ALA A 26 1.99 3.89 -11.43
N GLU A 27 0.74 4.35 -11.47
CA GLU A 27 -0.41 3.61 -10.94
C GLU A 27 -0.64 2.30 -11.70
N ASP A 28 -0.61 2.34 -13.04
CA ASP A 28 -0.76 1.15 -13.87
C ASP A 28 0.31 0.08 -13.56
N LYS A 29 1.58 0.49 -13.46
CA LYS A 29 2.69 -0.40 -13.06
C LYS A 29 2.47 -1.01 -11.67
N VAL A 30 1.98 -0.23 -10.71
CA VAL A 30 1.71 -0.70 -9.35
C VAL A 30 0.56 -1.72 -9.36
N LEU A 31 -0.55 -1.42 -10.05
CA LEU A 31 -1.68 -2.33 -10.18
C LEU A 31 -1.25 -3.65 -10.82
N GLY A 32 -0.54 -3.61 -11.95
CA GLY A 32 -0.01 -4.81 -12.60
C GLY A 32 0.98 -5.61 -11.75
N ALA A 33 1.80 -4.94 -10.94
CA ALA A 33 2.71 -5.63 -10.02
C ALA A 33 1.95 -6.34 -8.89
N ILE A 34 0.92 -5.70 -8.31
CA ILE A 34 0.17 -6.28 -7.20
C ILE A 34 -0.71 -7.44 -7.66
N THR A 35 -1.39 -7.32 -8.82
CA THR A 35 -2.30 -8.36 -9.33
C THR A 35 -1.59 -9.64 -9.76
N ARG A 36 -0.31 -9.56 -10.17
CA ARG A 36 0.53 -10.73 -10.51
C ARG A 36 1.31 -11.31 -9.33
N CYS A 37 1.33 -10.63 -8.19
CA CYS A 37 2.14 -11.04 -7.05
C CYS A 37 1.64 -12.38 -6.49
N ARG A 38 2.54 -13.36 -6.32
CA ARG A 38 2.25 -14.70 -5.78
C ARG A 38 1.27 -15.57 -6.60
N THR A 39 0.85 -15.14 -7.79
CA THR A 39 -0.08 -15.93 -8.64
C THR A 39 0.59 -16.96 -9.53
N GLY A 40 1.93 -16.92 -9.64
CA GLY A 40 2.71 -17.74 -10.57
C GLY A 40 3.01 -17.05 -11.90
N ALA A 41 2.36 -15.91 -12.20
CA ALA A 41 2.66 -15.09 -13.39
C ALA A 41 4.09 -14.52 -13.39
N LEU A 42 4.76 -14.48 -12.24
CA LEU A 42 6.16 -14.07 -12.07
C LEU A 42 7.10 -15.27 -11.89
N GLY A 43 6.64 -16.47 -12.24
CA GLY A 43 7.28 -17.73 -11.89
C GLY A 43 6.97 -18.17 -10.46
N GLY A 44 7.43 -19.37 -10.12
CA GLY A 44 7.27 -19.97 -8.81
C GLY A 44 8.56 -20.64 -8.34
N VAL A 45 8.55 -21.06 -7.09
CA VAL A 45 9.57 -21.91 -6.50
C VAL A 45 8.89 -23.18 -6.03
N HIS A 46 9.43 -24.32 -6.43
CA HIS A 46 9.02 -25.62 -5.94
C HIS A 46 10.10 -26.13 -4.99
N TYR A 47 9.71 -26.58 -3.81
CA TYR A 47 10.64 -27.15 -2.83
C TYR A 47 9.95 -28.27 -2.06
N GLN A 48 10.73 -29.29 -1.73
CA GLN A 48 10.28 -30.40 -0.90
C GLN A 48 10.69 -30.12 0.55
N CYS A 49 9.76 -30.33 1.49
CA CYS A 49 10.07 -30.26 2.90
C CYS A 49 10.99 -31.43 3.30
N GLY A 50 12.19 -31.12 3.79
CA GLY A 50 13.14 -32.14 4.25
C GLY A 50 12.67 -32.96 5.46
N GLY A 51 11.66 -32.49 6.20
CA GLY A 51 11.10 -33.19 7.35
C GLY A 51 9.95 -34.15 7.00
N CYS A 52 8.94 -33.68 6.27
CA CYS A 52 7.73 -34.46 5.96
C CYS A 52 7.66 -34.97 4.52
N GLY A 53 8.65 -34.67 3.68
CA GLY A 53 8.70 -35.08 2.27
C GLY A 53 7.65 -34.43 1.37
N SER A 54 6.82 -33.52 1.90
CA SER A 54 5.76 -32.86 1.15
C SER A 54 6.32 -31.83 0.18
N ASP A 55 5.77 -31.81 -1.03
CA ASP A 55 6.08 -30.81 -2.03
C ASP A 55 5.27 -29.53 -1.81
N HIS A 56 5.96 -28.40 -1.90
CA HIS A 56 5.38 -27.09 -1.74
C HIS A 56 5.70 -26.24 -2.96
N TRP A 57 4.68 -25.52 -3.42
CA TRP A 57 4.83 -24.50 -4.46
C TRP A 57 4.48 -23.13 -3.90
N VAL A 58 5.31 -22.15 -4.23
CA VAL A 58 5.07 -20.76 -3.86
C VAL A 58 5.35 -19.84 -5.05
N GLY A 59 4.38 -19.02 -5.42
CA GLY A 59 4.55 -17.98 -6.43
C GLY A 59 5.56 -16.92 -5.97
N ARG A 60 6.34 -16.36 -6.91
CA ARG A 60 7.31 -15.31 -6.60
C ARG A 60 6.62 -13.98 -6.25
N SER A 61 7.26 -13.20 -5.37
CA SER A 61 6.82 -11.86 -5.00
C SER A 61 7.15 -10.84 -6.08
N CYS A 62 6.32 -9.81 -6.26
CA CYS A 62 6.58 -8.76 -7.24
C CYS A 62 7.62 -7.71 -6.79
N GLY A 63 7.98 -7.67 -5.52
CA GLY A 63 9.01 -6.76 -4.99
C GLY A 63 8.63 -5.27 -4.95
N ASN A 64 7.43 -4.90 -5.41
CA ASN A 64 6.99 -3.51 -5.41
C ASN A 64 6.71 -3.01 -3.98
N ARG A 65 7.22 -1.82 -3.64
CA ARG A 65 7.07 -1.19 -2.31
C ARG A 65 5.61 -0.94 -1.89
N HIS A 66 4.70 -0.79 -2.86
CA HIS A 66 3.28 -0.58 -2.63
C HIS A 66 2.51 -1.90 -2.47
N CYS A 67 3.14 -3.06 -2.71
CA CYS A 67 2.48 -4.34 -2.59
C CYS A 67 2.38 -4.75 -1.10
N PRO A 68 1.17 -4.89 -0.53
CA PRO A 68 1.02 -5.24 0.87
C PRO A 68 1.59 -6.62 1.18
N ASN A 69 1.50 -7.59 0.25
CA ASN A 69 2.08 -8.93 0.42
C ASN A 69 3.61 -8.91 0.50
N CYS A 70 4.27 -7.99 -0.22
CA CYS A 70 5.75 -7.87 -0.20
C CYS A 70 6.26 -6.97 0.93
N GLY A 71 5.44 -6.01 1.36
CA GLY A 71 5.74 -5.09 2.44
C GLY A 71 5.44 -5.67 3.82
N HIS A 72 4.56 -6.66 3.93
CA HIS A 72 3.96 -7.11 5.19
C HIS A 72 4.98 -7.33 6.32
N GLN A 73 6.00 -8.15 6.10
CA GLN A 73 6.99 -8.45 7.15
C GLN A 73 7.77 -7.21 7.60
N ARG A 74 8.15 -6.34 6.67
CA ARG A 74 8.82 -5.07 6.99
C ARG A 74 7.89 -4.13 7.76
N THR A 75 6.62 -4.09 7.37
CA THR A 75 5.59 -3.31 8.07
C THR A 75 5.38 -3.81 9.48
N GLN A 76 5.27 -5.13 9.69
CA GLN A 76 5.13 -5.73 11.03
C GLN A 76 6.33 -5.41 11.92
N ALA A 77 7.56 -5.64 11.43
CA ALA A 77 8.76 -5.30 12.19
C ALA A 77 8.84 -3.79 12.53
N TRP A 78 8.41 -2.92 11.62
CA TRP A 78 8.32 -1.49 11.88
C TRP A 78 7.27 -1.16 12.94
N ILE A 79 6.08 -1.78 12.87
CA ILE A 79 5.01 -1.61 13.87
C ILE A 79 5.51 -2.04 15.25
N GLU A 80 6.13 -3.22 15.37
CA GLU A 80 6.70 -3.72 16.62
C GLU A 80 7.73 -2.72 17.18
N THR A 81 8.62 -2.20 16.33
CA THR A 81 9.62 -1.21 16.71
C THR A 81 8.99 0.11 17.19
N GLN A 82 7.93 0.59 16.53
CA GLN A 82 7.24 1.81 16.99
C GLN A 82 6.45 1.56 18.27
N ALA A 83 5.79 0.42 18.38
CA ALA A 83 5.01 0.03 19.56
C ALA A 83 5.89 -0.05 20.80
N ALA A 84 7.12 -0.54 20.68
CA ALA A 84 8.09 -0.57 21.77
C ALA A 84 8.52 0.82 22.28
N LYS A 85 8.31 1.88 21.50
CA LYS A 85 8.62 3.28 21.89
C LYS A 85 7.44 4.02 22.50
N LEU A 86 6.25 3.41 22.53
CA LEU A 86 5.06 4.06 23.06
C LEU A 86 5.17 4.19 24.59
N MET A 87 4.88 5.38 25.10
CA MET A 87 4.75 5.59 26.54
C MET A 87 3.48 4.91 27.05
N PRO A 88 3.42 4.44 28.31
CA PRO A 88 2.23 3.81 28.88
C PRO A 88 1.15 4.85 29.24
N VAL A 89 0.70 5.61 28.26
CA VAL A 89 -0.31 6.67 28.37
C VAL A 89 -1.39 6.47 27.31
N HIS A 90 -2.52 7.16 27.47
CA HIS A 90 -3.57 7.14 26.47
C HIS A 90 -3.13 7.90 25.21
N HIS A 91 -3.24 7.25 24.06
CA HIS A 91 -3.00 7.84 22.75
C HIS A 91 -4.34 8.07 22.07
N PHE A 92 -4.53 9.24 21.46
CA PHE A 92 -5.68 9.55 20.63
C PHE A 92 -5.20 10.06 19.27
N LEU A 93 -5.81 9.55 18.19
CA LEU A 93 -5.54 10.04 16.85
C LEU A 93 -6.41 11.27 16.60
N VAL A 94 -5.79 12.42 16.38
CA VAL A 94 -6.49 13.62 15.92
C VAL A 94 -6.55 13.57 14.39
N THR A 95 -7.74 13.44 13.83
CA THR A 95 -7.96 13.53 12.38
C THR A 95 -8.75 14.80 12.05
N PHE A 96 -8.41 15.42 10.93
CA PHE A 96 -9.22 16.47 10.32
C PHE A 96 -9.64 16.01 8.93
N THR A 97 -10.91 16.23 8.59
CA THR A 97 -11.43 15.92 7.26
C THR A 97 -11.29 17.15 6.39
N VAL A 98 -10.64 17.00 5.23
CA VAL A 98 -10.57 18.08 4.24
C VAL A 98 -11.98 18.30 3.66
N PRO A 99 -12.49 19.55 3.62
CA PRO A 99 -13.75 19.87 2.97
C PRO A 99 -13.77 19.41 1.50
N ARG A 100 -14.93 18.94 1.02
CA ARG A 100 -15.06 18.34 -0.32
C ARG A 100 -14.64 19.31 -1.43
N GLU A 101 -14.92 20.59 -1.24
CA GLU A 101 -14.61 21.69 -2.14
C GLU A 101 -13.10 21.79 -2.40
N VAL A 102 -12.29 21.50 -1.38
CA VAL A 102 -10.82 21.54 -1.44
C VAL A 102 -10.25 20.19 -1.90
N GLY A 103 -10.94 19.09 -1.62
CA GLY A 103 -10.49 17.74 -1.94
C GLY A 103 -10.20 17.49 -3.43
N LEU A 104 -10.98 18.06 -4.34
CA LEU A 104 -10.72 17.95 -5.79
C LEU A 104 -9.41 18.63 -6.19
N VAL A 105 -9.14 19.82 -5.66
CA VAL A 105 -7.90 20.57 -5.94
C VAL A 105 -6.68 19.83 -5.38
N LEU A 106 -6.75 19.33 -4.14
CA LEU A 106 -5.66 18.54 -3.56
C LEU A 106 -5.38 17.25 -4.34
N ARG A 107 -6.41 16.61 -4.89
CA ARG A 107 -6.24 15.38 -5.66
C ARG A 107 -5.43 15.61 -6.94
N VAL A 108 -5.60 16.75 -7.59
CA VAL A 108 -4.83 17.13 -8.79
C VAL A 108 -3.43 17.64 -8.41
N HIS A 109 -3.33 18.43 -7.34
CA HIS A 109 -2.09 19.09 -6.92
C HIS A 109 -1.50 18.44 -5.65
N GLN A 110 -1.39 17.11 -5.62
CA GLN A 110 -1.07 16.36 -4.40
C GLN A 110 0.19 16.88 -3.67
N ARG A 111 1.27 17.16 -4.41
CA ARG A 111 2.54 17.63 -3.82
C ARG A 111 2.37 18.98 -3.10
N ASP A 112 1.78 19.95 -3.78
CA ASP A 112 1.57 21.29 -3.20
C ASP A 112 0.51 21.25 -2.10
N GLY A 113 -0.52 20.44 -2.30
CA GLY A 113 -1.58 20.22 -1.32
C GLY A 113 -1.08 19.66 0.00
N TYR A 114 -0.28 18.58 -0.05
CA TYR A 114 0.35 18.03 1.16
C TYR A 114 1.29 19.04 1.80
N ARG A 115 2.12 19.73 1.02
CA ARG A 115 3.00 20.78 1.54
C ARG A 115 2.20 21.85 2.30
N CYS A 116 1.15 22.41 1.70
CA CYS A 116 0.31 23.42 2.36
C CYS A 116 -0.34 22.91 3.65
N LEU A 117 -0.72 21.63 3.71
CA LEU A 117 -1.30 21.04 4.94
C LEU A 117 -0.27 20.93 6.08
N PHE A 118 1.00 20.66 5.76
CA PHE A 118 2.08 20.55 6.75
C PHE A 118 2.77 21.90 7.04
N ASP A 119 2.79 22.84 6.10
CA ASP A 119 3.37 24.18 6.30
C ASP A 119 2.58 25.02 7.32
N VAL A 120 1.34 24.63 7.63
CA VAL A 120 0.50 25.27 8.66
C VAL A 120 0.93 24.85 10.08
N GLU A 121 1.94 23.98 10.24
CA GLU A 121 2.49 23.64 11.55
C GLU A 121 3.31 24.79 12.15
N LEU A 122 2.61 25.48 13.07
CA LEU A 122 3.00 26.45 14.10
C LEU A 122 3.03 27.93 13.66
N PRO A 123 2.09 28.79 14.14
CA PRO A 123 2.44 30.18 14.33
C PRO A 123 3.69 30.20 15.20
N THR A 124 4.78 30.74 14.65
CA THR A 124 5.92 31.19 15.43
C THR A 124 5.37 32.01 16.59
N LYS A 125 5.50 31.51 17.82
CA LYS A 125 5.29 32.35 19.00
C LYS A 125 6.20 33.57 18.84
N SER A 126 5.57 34.73 18.73
CA SER A 126 6.20 36.06 18.82
C SER A 126 7.05 36.19 20.07
#